data_AF-A0A377ZBF1-F1
#
_entry.id   AF-A0A377ZBF1-F1
#
_cell.length_a   1.000
_cell.length_b   1.000
_cell.length_c   1.000
_cell.angle_alpha   90.00
_cell.angle_beta   90.00
_cell.angle_gamma   90.00
#
_symmetry.space_group_name_H-M   'P 1'
#
loop_
_entity.id
_entity.type
_entity.pdbx_description
1 polymer ?
#
loop_
_entity_poly.entity_id
_entity_poly.type
_entity_poly.pdbx_seq_one_letter_code
_entity_poly.pdbx_strand_id
1 'polypeptide(L)'
;MAYSVQKSRLAKVAGVSLVLLLAACSSDSRYKRQVSGDEAYLQASPLSELHAPAGMILPIQVGDYNIPVANSTGAVGKALDIRPPAQPLALVSGARTQFNGDTATLMVENGRSGSLWAQVTSILQAKNYVIAKRDDASQTLNTDWVEWNRLDEDQQYRGRYQISVKPQGYQQAVSLSW
;
A
#
# COMPACT_ATOMS: atom_id res chain seq x y z
N MET A 1 32.73 -4.54 55.04
CA MET A 1 32.92 -4.35 53.58
C MET A 1 31.76 -5.02 52.82
N ALA A 2 30.62 -4.34 52.62
CA ALA A 2 29.45 -4.94 51.96
C ALA A 2 28.65 -3.97 51.05
N TYR A 3 29.04 -2.69 50.99
CA TYR A 3 28.23 -1.64 50.35
C TYR A 3 28.57 -1.37 48.87
N SER A 4 29.65 -1.92 48.31
CA SER A 4 30.00 -1.70 46.90
C SER A 4 29.33 -2.67 45.93
N VAL A 5 28.96 -3.88 46.38
CA VAL A 5 28.39 -4.94 45.54
C VAL A 5 26.88 -4.73 45.27
N GLN A 6 26.16 -4.02 46.16
CA GLN A 6 24.73 -3.73 45.95
C GLN A 6 24.48 -2.65 44.87
N LYS A 7 25.37 -1.64 44.75
CA LYS A 7 25.23 -0.58 43.75
C LYS A 7 25.35 -1.09 42.30
N SER A 8 26.21 -2.08 42.07
CA SER A 8 26.38 -2.69 40.73
C SER A 8 25.20 -3.57 40.33
N ARG A 9 24.52 -4.21 41.28
CA ARG A 9 23.30 -4.99 41.02
C ARG A 9 22.13 -4.10 40.62
N LEU A 10 21.92 -2.97 41.33
CA LEU A 10 20.91 -1.98 40.99
C LEU A 10 21.15 -1.35 39.61
N ALA A 11 22.39 -0.98 39.31
CA ALA A 11 22.76 -0.45 37.99
C ALA A 11 22.54 -1.47 36.86
N LYS A 12 22.83 -2.75 37.09
CA LYS A 12 22.57 -3.83 36.12
C LYS A 12 21.07 -4.06 35.90
N VAL A 13 20.27 -4.07 36.96
CA VAL A 13 18.80 -4.23 36.85
C VAL A 13 18.17 -3.05 36.11
N ALA A 14 18.59 -1.82 36.43
CA ALA A 14 18.12 -0.63 35.73
C ALA A 14 18.53 -0.64 34.25
N GLY A 15 19.77 -1.03 33.94
CA GLY A 15 20.25 -1.17 32.56
C GLY A 15 19.48 -2.24 31.76
N VAL A 16 19.24 -3.41 32.35
CA VAL A 16 18.47 -4.49 31.70
C VAL A 16 17.00 -4.09 31.50
N SER A 17 16.38 -3.39 32.47
CA SER A 17 15.01 -2.89 32.33
C SER A 17 14.91 -1.84 31.22
N LEU A 18 15.92 -0.98 31.06
CA LEU A 18 15.96 0.01 29.99
C LEU A 18 16.09 -0.65 28.61
N VAL A 19 16.95 -1.66 28.48
CA VAL A 19 17.12 -2.41 27.22
C VAL A 19 15.84 -3.17 26.84
N LEU A 20 15.15 -3.77 27.82
CA LEU A 20 13.86 -4.45 27.61
C LEU A 20 12.76 -3.46 27.19
N LEU A 21 12.71 -2.26 27.76
CA LEU A 21 11.75 -1.21 27.37
C LEU A 21 12.03 -0.66 25.95
N LEU A 22 13.31 -0.52 25.56
CA LEU A 22 13.67 -0.11 24.20
C LEU A 22 13.33 -1.19 23.15
N ALA A 23 13.53 -2.46 23.47
CA ALA A 23 13.18 -3.56 22.58
C ALA A 23 11.66 -3.70 22.38
N ALA A 24 10.85 -3.39 23.42
CA ALA A 24 9.38 -3.46 23.33
C ALA A 24 8.76 -2.38 22.43
N CYS A 25 9.43 -1.23 22.24
CA CYS A 25 9.00 -0.20 21.28
C CYS A 25 9.57 -0.40 19.87
N SER A 26 10.42 -1.41 19.65
CA SER A 26 10.84 -1.82 18.30
C SER A 26 9.74 -2.70 17.69
N SER A 27 8.56 -2.11 17.46
CA SER A 27 7.48 -2.78 16.76
C SER A 27 7.80 -2.81 15.28
N ASP A 28 8.38 -3.92 14.82
CA ASP A 28 8.48 -4.24 13.39
C ASP A 28 7.05 -4.18 12.80
N SER A 29 6.80 -3.30 11.82
CA SER A 29 5.46 -3.11 11.27
C SER A 29 5.13 -4.09 10.14
N ARG A 30 6.09 -4.94 9.75
CA ARG A 30 5.96 -5.92 8.65
C ARG A 30 4.80 -6.87 8.80
N TYR A 31 4.46 -7.27 10.02
CA TYR A 31 3.32 -8.17 10.26
C TYR A 31 2.00 -7.60 9.73
N LYS A 32 1.87 -6.26 9.59
CA LYS A 32 0.67 -5.61 9.05
C LYS A 32 0.49 -5.84 7.53
N ARG A 33 1.51 -6.35 6.85
CA ARG A 33 1.56 -6.56 5.40
C ARG A 33 1.70 -8.03 5.02
N GLN A 34 2.06 -8.88 5.97
CA GLN A 34 2.45 -10.25 5.71
C GLN A 34 1.31 -11.21 6.04
N VAL A 35 1.20 -12.28 5.25
CA VAL A 35 0.36 -13.43 5.59
C VAL A 35 0.75 -14.00 6.95
N SER A 36 -0.21 -14.57 7.67
CA SER A 36 0.08 -15.29 8.93
C SER A 36 0.69 -16.66 8.64
N GLY A 37 1.41 -17.24 9.61
CA GLY A 37 2.02 -18.56 9.47
C GLY A 37 3.41 -18.54 8.83
N ASP A 38 3.84 -19.69 8.32
CA ASP A 38 5.13 -19.89 7.65
C ASP A 38 5.00 -19.91 6.11
N GLU A 39 6.14 -20.04 5.43
CA GLU A 39 6.23 -20.13 3.96
C GLU A 39 6.52 -21.57 3.49
N ALA A 40 6.20 -22.59 4.29
CA ALA A 40 6.55 -23.98 3.98
C ALA A 40 5.93 -24.47 2.66
N TYR A 41 4.78 -23.91 2.28
CA TYR A 41 4.12 -24.22 1.01
C TYR A 41 4.95 -23.85 -0.23
N LEU A 42 5.90 -22.90 -0.12
CA LEU A 42 6.84 -22.56 -1.20
C LEU A 42 7.93 -23.61 -1.40
N GLN A 43 8.19 -24.45 -0.40
CA GLN A 43 9.18 -25.52 -0.44
C GLN A 43 8.57 -26.88 -0.79
N ALA A 44 7.27 -26.92 -1.11
CA ALA A 44 6.61 -28.15 -1.53
C ALA A 44 7.25 -28.71 -2.80
N SER A 45 7.46 -30.02 -2.84
CA SER A 45 7.99 -30.68 -4.04
C SER A 45 7.04 -30.50 -5.23
N PRO A 46 7.57 -30.31 -6.45
CA PRO A 46 6.74 -30.11 -7.63
C PRO A 46 5.88 -31.35 -7.91
N LEU A 47 4.68 -31.13 -8.43
CA LEU A 47 3.78 -32.19 -8.85
C LEU A 47 4.38 -32.92 -10.06
N SER A 48 4.27 -34.25 -10.05
CA SER A 48 4.69 -35.11 -11.16
C SER A 48 3.53 -35.99 -11.56
N GLU A 49 3.30 -36.09 -12.87
CA GLU A 49 2.22 -36.91 -13.41
C GLU A 49 2.56 -38.41 -13.27
N LEU A 50 1.52 -39.20 -12.99
CA LEU A 50 1.65 -40.65 -12.93
C LEU A 50 1.74 -41.20 -14.35
N HIS A 51 2.86 -41.83 -14.68
CA HIS A 51 3.06 -42.48 -15.97
C HIS A 51 2.52 -43.91 -15.93
N ALA A 52 1.53 -44.21 -16.78
CA ALA A 52 0.96 -45.55 -16.87
C ALA A 52 1.86 -46.49 -17.72
N PRO A 53 2.10 -47.74 -17.29
CA PRO A 53 2.78 -48.73 -18.12
C PRO A 53 1.92 -49.15 -19.32
N ALA A 54 2.58 -49.69 -20.36
CA ALA A 54 1.90 -50.12 -21.58
C ALA A 54 0.81 -51.17 -21.29
N GLY A 55 -0.39 -50.94 -21.85
CA GLY A 55 -1.55 -51.81 -21.64
C GLY A 55 -2.46 -51.43 -20.46
N MET A 56 -2.13 -50.38 -19.69
CA MET A 56 -2.96 -49.86 -18.60
C MET A 56 -3.44 -48.43 -18.90
N ILE A 57 -4.71 -48.13 -18.61
CA ILE A 57 -5.32 -46.80 -18.80
C ILE A 57 -5.61 -46.21 -17.41
N LEU A 58 -5.17 -44.99 -17.17
CA LEU A 58 -5.52 -44.25 -15.95
C LEU A 58 -6.95 -43.71 -16.04
N PRO A 59 -7.69 -43.66 -14.92
CA PRO A 59 -8.98 -42.99 -14.87
C PRO A 59 -8.88 -41.54 -15.34
N ILE A 60 -9.91 -41.09 -16.05
CA ILE A 60 -10.01 -39.72 -16.54
C ILE A 60 -10.05 -38.78 -15.34
N GLN A 61 -9.12 -37.81 -15.27
CA GLN A 61 -9.10 -36.83 -14.21
C GLN A 61 -10.31 -35.88 -14.36
N VAL A 62 -11.27 -35.96 -13.45
CA VAL A 62 -12.42 -35.04 -13.37
C VAL A 62 -12.07 -33.91 -12.39
N GLY A 63 -12.26 -32.68 -12.83
CA GLY A 63 -11.31 -31.59 -12.61
C GLY A 63 -11.54 -30.63 -11.43
N ASP A 64 -11.91 -31.12 -10.24
CA ASP A 64 -12.01 -30.22 -9.06
C ASP A 64 -10.62 -29.87 -8.48
N TYR A 65 -9.63 -30.74 -8.68
CA TYR A 65 -8.25 -30.58 -8.17
C TYR A 65 -7.23 -30.29 -9.28
N ASN A 66 -7.69 -30.00 -10.50
CA ASN A 66 -6.81 -29.65 -11.59
C ASN A 66 -6.35 -28.19 -11.43
N ILE A 67 -5.07 -28.00 -11.13
CA ILE A 67 -4.48 -26.67 -10.94
C ILE A 67 -3.87 -26.21 -12.27
N PRO A 68 -4.37 -25.13 -12.89
CA PRO A 68 -3.79 -24.61 -14.11
C PRO A 68 -2.38 -24.05 -13.83
N VAL A 69 -1.45 -24.32 -14.73
CA VAL A 69 -0.11 -23.75 -14.66
C VAL A 69 -0.20 -22.26 -14.99
N ALA A 70 0.12 -21.41 -14.01
CA ALA A 70 0.19 -19.97 -14.18
C ALA A 70 1.63 -19.50 -13.98
N ASN A 71 2.22 -18.92 -15.03
CA ASN A 71 3.52 -18.26 -14.94
C ASN A 71 3.30 -16.83 -14.44
N SER A 72 3.17 -16.67 -13.12
CA SER A 72 3.10 -15.35 -12.48
C SER A 72 4.47 -14.95 -11.95
N THR A 73 4.87 -13.71 -12.21
CA THR A 73 6.09 -13.09 -11.68
C THR A 73 5.83 -12.25 -10.42
N GLY A 74 4.63 -12.34 -9.84
CA GLY A 74 4.25 -11.60 -8.65
C GLY A 74 5.03 -12.01 -7.40
N ALA A 75 4.99 -11.15 -6.38
CA ALA A 75 5.56 -11.48 -5.07
C ALA A 75 4.81 -12.65 -4.42
N VAL A 76 5.55 -13.50 -3.69
CA VAL A 76 5.01 -14.68 -2.99
C VAL A 76 5.36 -14.63 -1.51
N GLY A 77 4.57 -15.33 -0.69
CA GLY A 77 4.85 -15.47 0.75
C GLY A 77 4.79 -14.14 1.50
N LYS A 78 5.78 -13.90 2.36
CA LYS A 78 5.94 -12.70 3.20
C LYS A 78 6.38 -11.48 2.39
N ALA A 79 6.81 -11.66 1.15
CA ALA A 79 7.08 -10.55 0.23
C ALA A 79 5.79 -10.00 -0.40
N LEU A 80 4.69 -10.77 -0.39
CA LEU A 80 3.39 -10.32 -0.87
C LEU A 80 2.73 -9.41 0.19
N ASP A 81 2.44 -8.17 -0.20
CA ASP A 81 1.70 -7.22 0.64
C ASP A 81 0.21 -7.51 0.59
N ILE A 82 -0.36 -7.95 1.72
CA ILE A 82 -1.78 -8.30 1.86
C ILE A 82 -2.64 -7.17 2.45
N ARG A 83 -2.14 -5.92 2.48
CA ARG A 83 -2.94 -4.77 2.91
C ARG A 83 -4.20 -4.61 2.03
N PRO A 84 -5.30 -4.08 2.59
CA PRO A 84 -6.50 -3.80 1.80
C PRO A 84 -6.16 -2.83 0.65
N PRO A 85 -6.58 -3.12 -0.60
CA PRO A 85 -6.34 -2.23 -1.73
C PRO A 85 -6.88 -0.82 -1.45
N ALA A 86 -6.05 0.20 -1.70
CA ALA A 86 -6.43 1.59 -1.47
C ALA A 86 -7.48 2.04 -2.48
N GLN A 87 -8.67 2.39 -1.98
CA GLN A 87 -9.75 2.95 -2.80
C GLN A 87 -9.90 4.46 -2.53
N PRO A 88 -9.97 5.32 -3.57
CA PRO A 88 -10.24 6.74 -3.36
C PRO A 88 -11.59 6.96 -2.67
N LEU A 89 -11.67 7.95 -1.78
CA LEU A 89 -12.88 8.22 -0.98
C LEU A 89 -13.73 9.35 -1.60
N ALA A 90 -15.01 9.07 -1.83
CA ALA A 90 -15.99 10.05 -2.31
C ALA A 90 -16.63 10.80 -1.13
N LEU A 91 -15.89 11.72 -0.50
CA LEU A 91 -16.37 12.47 0.67
C LEU A 91 -17.35 13.60 0.32
N VAL A 92 -17.49 13.92 -0.97
CA VAL A 92 -18.40 14.96 -1.46
C VAL A 92 -19.73 14.32 -1.85
N SER A 93 -20.85 14.92 -1.44
CA SER A 93 -22.19 14.44 -1.80
C SER A 93 -22.36 14.38 -3.32
N GLY A 94 -22.84 13.25 -3.82
CA GLY A 94 -23.03 13.00 -5.25
C GLY A 94 -21.74 12.74 -6.04
N ALA A 95 -20.58 12.72 -5.38
CA ALA A 95 -19.32 12.41 -6.05
C ALA A 95 -19.14 10.91 -6.28
N ARG A 96 -18.40 10.56 -7.34
CA ARG A 96 -18.05 9.19 -7.70
C ARG A 96 -16.55 9.06 -7.81
N THR A 97 -16.00 7.93 -7.40
CA THR A 97 -14.58 7.64 -7.49
C THR A 97 -14.33 6.50 -8.45
N GLN A 98 -13.29 6.63 -9.26
CA GLN A 98 -12.78 5.58 -10.12
C GLN A 98 -11.27 5.49 -9.92
N PHE A 99 -10.75 4.26 -9.93
CA PHE A 99 -9.31 4.00 -9.88
C PHE A 99 -8.95 3.10 -11.06
N ASN A 100 -7.95 3.49 -11.83
CA ASN A 100 -7.47 2.71 -12.96
C ASN A 100 -5.95 2.80 -13.04
N GLY A 101 -5.26 1.69 -12.75
CA GLY A 101 -3.80 1.62 -12.73
C GLY A 101 -3.21 2.67 -11.79
N ASP A 102 -2.56 3.67 -12.39
CA ASP A 102 -1.87 4.74 -11.66
C ASP A 102 -2.66 6.04 -11.59
N THR A 103 -3.96 6.03 -11.92
CA THR A 103 -4.80 7.22 -11.90
C THR A 103 -6.03 7.03 -11.02
N ALA A 104 -6.16 7.92 -10.03
CA ALA A 104 -7.35 8.08 -9.21
C ALA A 104 -8.18 9.26 -9.74
N THR A 105 -9.46 9.04 -10.03
CA THR A 105 -10.38 10.05 -10.54
C THR A 105 -11.55 10.23 -9.58
N LEU A 106 -11.83 11.48 -9.21
CA LEU A 106 -13.00 11.91 -8.45
C LEU A 106 -13.88 12.76 -9.36
N MET A 107 -15.08 12.25 -9.67
CA MET A 107 -16.10 12.94 -10.45
C MET A 107 -17.03 13.67 -9.50
N VAL A 108 -17.21 14.98 -9.69
CA VAL A 108 -18.03 15.85 -8.85
C VAL A 108 -19.08 16.54 -9.71
N GLU A 109 -20.32 16.60 -9.24
CA GLU A 109 -21.40 17.30 -9.95
C GLU A 109 -21.25 18.82 -9.88
N ASN A 110 -21.36 19.49 -11.04
CA ASN A 110 -21.26 20.94 -11.17
C ASN A 110 -22.57 21.62 -10.73
N GLY A 111 -22.81 21.68 -9.43
CA GLY A 111 -23.93 22.43 -8.84
C GLY A 111 -23.53 23.74 -8.15
N ARG A 112 -22.23 23.98 -7.93
CA ARG A 112 -21.74 25.12 -7.13
C ARG A 112 -20.80 26.01 -7.93
N SER A 113 -21.12 27.30 -7.90
CA SER A 113 -20.58 28.44 -8.66
C SER A 113 -19.12 28.84 -8.30
N GLY A 114 -18.21 27.88 -8.20
CA GLY A 114 -16.78 28.13 -8.02
C GLY A 114 -15.94 27.22 -8.93
N SER A 115 -14.79 27.71 -9.40
CA SER A 115 -13.86 26.84 -10.13
C SER A 115 -13.25 25.83 -9.16
N LEU A 116 -13.61 24.55 -9.30
CA LEU A 116 -13.03 23.44 -8.53
C LEU A 116 -11.50 23.47 -8.55
N TRP A 117 -10.93 23.91 -9.68
CA TRP A 117 -9.51 24.19 -9.83
C TRP A 117 -8.92 25.11 -8.75
N ALA A 118 -9.58 26.22 -8.44
CA ALA A 118 -9.12 27.14 -7.39
C ALA A 118 -9.20 26.49 -6.00
N GLN A 119 -10.20 25.64 -5.75
CA GLN A 119 -10.31 24.90 -4.48
C GLN A 119 -9.20 23.85 -4.36
N VAL A 120 -8.92 23.09 -5.41
CA VAL A 120 -7.82 22.10 -5.44
C VAL A 120 -6.49 22.78 -5.17
N THR A 121 -6.19 23.88 -5.85
CA THR A 121 -4.93 24.61 -5.64
C THR A 121 -4.82 25.20 -4.23
N SER A 122 -5.91 25.72 -3.65
CA SER A 122 -5.95 26.18 -2.27
C SER A 122 -5.69 25.06 -1.25
N ILE A 123 -6.25 23.85 -1.47
CA ILE A 123 -6.02 22.69 -0.59
C ILE A 123 -4.55 22.26 -0.63
N LEU A 124 -3.94 22.21 -1.81
CA LEU A 124 -2.53 21.82 -1.95
C LEU A 124 -1.60 22.82 -1.26
N GLN A 125 -1.91 24.12 -1.35
CA GLN A 125 -1.19 25.17 -0.62
C GLN A 125 -1.40 25.08 0.89
N ALA A 126 -2.62 24.83 1.35
CA ALA A 126 -2.91 24.64 2.78
C ALA A 126 -2.21 23.41 3.37
N LYS A 127 -1.95 22.39 2.53
CA LYS A 127 -1.14 21.20 2.89
C LYS A 127 0.37 21.40 2.72
N ASN A 128 0.81 22.59 2.28
CA ASN A 128 2.21 22.95 2.06
C ASN A 128 2.95 22.03 1.07
N TYR A 129 2.27 21.53 0.04
CA TYR A 129 2.92 20.75 -1.00
C TYR A 129 3.61 21.65 -2.02
N VAL A 130 4.87 21.33 -2.35
CA VAL A 130 5.65 22.06 -3.35
C VAL A 130 5.10 21.76 -4.74
N ILE A 131 4.80 22.81 -5.51
CA ILE A 131 4.31 22.70 -6.89
C ILE A 131 5.49 22.96 -7.84
N ALA A 132 5.91 21.94 -8.57
CA ALA A 132 7.03 22.03 -9.52
C ALA A 132 6.64 22.73 -10.82
N LYS A 133 5.43 22.48 -11.31
CA LYS A 133 4.88 23.13 -12.51
C LYS A 133 3.38 23.35 -12.34
N ARG A 134 2.89 24.51 -12.75
CA ARG A 134 1.47 24.87 -12.70
C ARG A 134 1.07 25.51 -14.02
N ASP A 135 -0.05 25.05 -14.58
CA ASP A 135 -0.69 25.64 -15.73
C ASP A 135 -2.19 25.83 -15.41
N ASP A 136 -2.53 27.07 -15.08
CA ASP A 136 -3.89 27.46 -14.73
C ASP A 136 -4.84 27.51 -15.94
N ALA A 137 -4.30 27.66 -17.16
CA ALA A 137 -5.12 27.71 -18.37
C ALA A 137 -5.63 26.32 -18.75
N SER A 138 -4.78 25.29 -18.63
CA SER A 138 -5.17 23.90 -18.85
C SER A 138 -5.65 23.17 -17.59
N GLN A 139 -5.71 23.86 -16.45
CA GLN A 139 -6.14 23.31 -15.15
C GLN A 139 -5.36 22.05 -14.77
N THR A 140 -4.03 22.10 -14.90
CA THR A 140 -3.12 21.01 -14.53
C THR A 140 -1.95 21.53 -13.69
N LEU A 141 -1.50 20.71 -12.74
CA LEU A 141 -0.33 20.99 -11.92
C LEU A 141 0.44 19.70 -11.66
N ASN A 142 1.75 19.84 -11.48
CA ASN A 142 2.65 18.77 -11.07
C ASN A 142 3.26 19.16 -9.74
N THR A 143 3.14 18.27 -8.75
CA THR A 143 3.80 18.42 -7.46
C THR A 143 5.27 18.01 -7.57
N ASP A 144 6.09 18.50 -6.66
CA ASP A 144 7.34 17.84 -6.36
C ASP A 144 7.09 16.60 -5.47
N TRP A 145 8.16 16.00 -4.95
CA TRP A 145 8.08 14.87 -4.01
C TRP A 145 7.26 15.24 -2.78
N VAL A 146 6.13 14.56 -2.60
CA VAL A 146 5.30 14.59 -1.41
C VAL A 146 5.67 13.39 -0.54
N GLU A 147 6.06 13.65 0.70
CA GLU A 147 6.40 12.62 1.67
C GLU A 147 5.16 12.16 2.44
N TRP A 148 4.93 10.85 2.44
CA TRP A 148 3.87 10.21 3.21
C TRP A 148 4.46 9.60 4.47
N ASN A 149 3.79 9.82 5.61
CA ASN A 149 4.16 9.19 6.87
C ASN A 149 3.04 8.26 7.32
N ARG A 150 3.23 6.95 7.14
CA ARG A 150 2.29 5.93 7.61
C ARG A 150 2.91 4.98 8.63
N LEU A 151 2.11 4.57 9.62
CA LEU A 151 2.53 3.68 10.72
C LEU A 151 2.53 2.19 10.33
N ASP A 152 2.00 1.85 9.16
CA ASP A 152 2.07 0.53 8.53
C ASP A 152 3.22 0.44 7.51
N GLU A 153 4.15 1.40 7.56
CA GLU A 153 5.32 1.53 6.70
C GLU A 153 6.61 1.57 7.51
N ASP A 154 7.49 0.58 7.29
CA ASP A 154 8.88 0.65 7.76
C ASP A 154 9.70 1.66 6.93
N GLN A 155 9.40 1.71 5.63
CA GLN A 155 10.02 2.60 4.66
C GLN A 155 8.93 3.54 4.14
N GLN A 156 9.12 4.83 4.39
CA GLN A 156 8.16 5.86 4.01
C GLN A 156 8.23 6.14 2.51
N TYR A 157 7.06 6.30 1.89
CA TYR A 157 6.99 6.59 0.46
C TYR A 157 7.06 8.09 0.18
N ARG A 158 7.67 8.41 -0.96
CA ARG A 158 7.58 9.72 -1.57
C ARG A 158 6.96 9.54 -2.95
N GLY A 159 5.99 10.38 -3.27
CA GLY A 159 5.30 10.35 -4.56
C GLY A 159 5.35 11.70 -5.25
N ARG A 160 5.40 11.69 -6.59
CA ARG A 160 5.16 12.87 -7.40
C ARG A 160 3.81 12.70 -8.06
N TYR A 161 3.03 13.76 -8.11
CA TYR A 161 1.66 13.69 -8.57
C TYR A 161 1.41 14.72 -9.65
N GLN A 162 0.79 14.31 -10.72
CA GLN A 162 0.13 15.20 -11.67
C GLN A 162 -1.36 15.23 -11.34
N ILE A 163 -1.86 16.44 -11.08
CA ILE A 163 -3.25 16.69 -10.73
C ILE A 163 -3.86 17.52 -11.84
N SER A 164 -4.97 17.06 -12.41
CA SER A 164 -5.69 17.81 -13.43
C SER A 164 -7.19 17.80 -13.19
N VAL A 165 -7.84 18.94 -13.49
CA VAL A 165 -9.28 19.08 -13.42
C VAL A 165 -9.80 19.22 -14.84
N LYS A 166 -10.66 18.30 -15.27
CA LYS A 166 -11.22 18.30 -16.63
C LYS A 166 -12.75 18.29 -16.57
N PRO A 167 -13.43 19.09 -17.40
CA PRO A 167 -14.87 18.95 -17.56
C PRO A 167 -15.19 17.62 -18.25
N GLN A 168 -16.15 16.87 -17.69
CA GLN A 168 -16.64 15.60 -18.21
C GLN A 168 -18.17 15.66 -18.28
N GLY A 169 -18.70 16.16 -19.39
CA GLY A 169 -20.13 16.44 -19.54
C GLY A 169 -20.60 17.50 -18.53
N TYR A 170 -21.62 17.17 -17.73
CA TYR A 170 -22.14 18.03 -16.66
C TYR A 170 -21.39 17.90 -15.33
N GLN A 171 -20.31 17.13 -15.29
CA GLN A 171 -19.49 16.91 -14.09
C GLN A 171 -18.07 17.44 -14.30
N GLN A 172 -17.34 17.64 -13.21
CA GLN A 172 -15.89 17.87 -13.26
C GLN A 172 -15.17 16.66 -12.70
N ALA A 173 -14.14 16.21 -13.41
CA ALA A 173 -13.28 15.11 -12.99
C ALA A 173 -11.97 15.69 -12.46
N VAL A 174 -11.69 15.47 -11.19
CA VAL A 174 -10.36 15.65 -10.59
C VAL A 174 -9.62 14.35 -10.77
N SER A 175 -8.54 14.38 -11.55
CA SER A 175 -7.68 13.22 -11.78
C SER A 175 -6.33 13.45 -11.12
N LEU A 176 -5.82 12.41 -10.47
CA LEU A 176 -4.53 12.38 -9.81
C LEU A 176 -3.78 11.17 -10.33
N SER A 177 -2.63 11.39 -10.98
CA SER A 177 -1.74 10.35 -11.50
C SER A 177 -0.37 10.44 -10.86
N TRP A 178 0.27 9.30 -10.58
CA TRP A 178 1.62 9.20 -9.98
C TRP A 178 2.61 8.43 -10.83
#